data_AF-A0A7S3GJJ0-F1
#
_entry.id   AF-A0A7S3GJJ0-F1
#
_cell.length_a   1.000
_cell.length_b   1.000
_cell.length_c   1.000
_cell.angle_alpha   90.00
_cell.angle_beta   90.00
_cell.angle_gamma   90.00
#
_symmetry.space_group_name_H-M   'P 1'
#
loop_
_entity.id
_entity.type
_entity.pdbx_description
1 polymer ?
#
loop_
_entity_poly.entity_id
_entity_poly.type
_entity_poly.pdbx_seq_one_letter_code
_entity_poly.pdbx_strand_id
1 'polypeptide(L)'
;MADALRAIKIQTKACQRYKKEIAYYKKEEEQQRSKIAKLQESGADGHDIDKQKEVLEETLQMIPECKNLLEQAVHELESLVAQHSDDEKIKESEELTAANELLEELRA
;
A
#
# COMPACT_ATOMS: atom_id res chain seq x y z
N MET A 1 23.46 -15.99 -2.31
CA MET A 1 22.36 -16.90 -1.92
C MET A 1 21.58 -16.38 -0.71
N ALA A 2 22.14 -16.36 0.51
CA ALA A 2 21.42 -15.86 1.70
C ALA A 2 21.01 -14.38 1.59
N ASP A 3 21.86 -13.55 0.96
CA ASP A 3 21.56 -12.13 0.77
C ASP A 3 20.41 -11.88 -0.21
N ALA A 4 20.26 -12.73 -1.24
CA ALA A 4 19.17 -12.65 -2.20
C ALA A 4 17.82 -12.99 -1.54
N LEU A 5 17.77 -14.10 -0.78
CA LEU A 5 16.58 -14.46 0.00
C LEU A 5 16.21 -13.39 1.02
N ARG A 6 17.21 -12.80 1.68
CA ARG A 6 17.00 -11.67 2.59
C ARG A 6 16.44 -10.45 1.84
N ALA A 7 16.98 -10.11 0.68
CA ALA A 7 16.52 -8.98 -0.13
C ALA A 7 15.07 -9.18 -0.57
N ILE A 8 14.73 -10.35 -1.13
CA ILE A 8 13.36 -10.72 -1.51
C ILE A 8 12.42 -10.56 -0.30
N LYS A 9 12.79 -11.13 0.85
CA LYS A 9 11.98 -11.04 2.08
C LYS A 9 11.75 -9.61 2.56
N ILE A 10 12.78 -8.76 2.51
CA ILE A 10 12.68 -7.35 2.88
C ILE A 10 11.70 -6.65 1.94
N GLN A 11 11.84 -6.89 0.64
CA GLN A 11 11.06 -6.21 -0.37
C GLN A 11 9.59 -6.67 -0.39
N THR A 12 9.33 -7.96 -0.19
CA THR A 12 7.97 -8.49 0.04
C THR A 12 7.31 -7.80 1.22
N LYS A 13 8.04 -7.61 2.34
CA LYS A 13 7.51 -6.90 3.51
C LYS A 13 7.26 -5.41 3.26
N ALA A 14 8.10 -4.77 2.45
CA ALA A 14 7.90 -3.37 2.06
C ALA A 14 6.59 -3.22 1.26
N CYS A 15 6.35 -4.09 0.27
CA CYS A 15 5.10 -4.14 -0.50
C CYS A 15 3.88 -4.35 0.41
N GLN A 16 3.95 -5.32 1.34
CA GLN A 16 2.87 -5.57 2.31
C GLN A 16 2.58 -4.36 3.20
N ARG A 17 3.61 -3.62 3.63
CA ARG A 17 3.45 -2.41 4.43
C ARG A 17 2.70 -1.34 3.64
N TYR A 18 3.17 -0.99 2.44
CA TYR A 18 2.53 0.06 1.64
C TYR A 18 1.10 -0.29 1.26
N LYS A 19 0.81 -1.56 0.96
CA LYS A 19 -0.56 -2.05 0.76
C LYS A 19 -1.46 -1.79 1.97
N LYS A 20 -0.96 -2.05 3.19
CA LYS A 20 -1.71 -1.78 4.44
C LYS A 20 -1.88 -0.28 4.69
N GLU A 21 -0.87 0.53 4.41
CA GLU A 21 -0.95 1.99 4.53
C GLU A 21 -2.02 2.57 3.58
N ILE A 22 -2.04 2.14 2.31
CA ILE A 22 -3.10 2.53 1.36
C ILE A 22 -4.48 2.14 1.88
N ALA A 23 -4.63 0.92 2.39
CA ALA A 23 -5.91 0.47 2.95
C ALA A 23 -6.34 1.30 4.18
N TYR A 24 -5.38 1.70 5.02
CA TYR A 24 -5.63 2.57 6.17
C TYR A 24 -6.13 3.95 5.73
N TYR A 25 -5.43 4.60 4.80
CA TYR A 25 -5.82 5.93 4.31
C TYR A 25 -7.16 5.91 3.56
N LYS A 26 -7.48 4.85 2.81
CA LYS A 26 -8.82 4.68 2.22
C LYS A 26 -9.92 4.58 3.29
N LYS A 27 -9.66 3.84 4.37
CA LYS A 27 -10.61 3.75 5.49
C LYS A 27 -10.77 5.11 6.19
N GLU A 28 -9.69 5.85 6.35
CA GLU A 28 -9.73 7.20 6.92
C GLU A 28 -10.53 8.16 6.01
N GLU A 29 -10.31 8.11 4.70
CA GLU A 29 -11.08 8.85 3.69
C GLU A 29 -12.59 8.58 3.85
N GLU A 30 -13.00 7.31 3.93
CA GLU A 30 -14.40 6.93 4.13
C GLU A 30 -14.98 7.49 5.44
N GLN A 31 -14.21 7.44 6.53
CA GLN A 31 -14.64 7.97 7.82
C GLN A 31 -14.83 9.50 7.78
N GLN A 32 -13.90 10.21 7.15
CA GLN A 32 -13.96 11.66 7.01
C GLN A 32 -15.11 12.08 6.09
N ARG A 33 -15.33 11.37 4.97
CA ARG A 33 -16.50 11.58 4.10
C ARG A 33 -17.81 11.37 4.86
N SER A 34 -17.91 10.30 5.66
CA SER A 34 -19.09 10.05 6.50
C SER A 34 -19.30 11.17 7.53
N LYS A 35 -18.22 11.69 8.12
CA LYS A 35 -18.30 12.81 9.06
C LYS A 35 -18.79 14.09 8.39
N ILE A 36 -18.31 14.41 7.19
CA ILE A 36 -18.78 15.57 6.40
C ILE A 36 -20.28 15.42 6.10
N ALA A 37 -20.72 14.25 5.64
CA ALA A 37 -22.13 14.00 5.36
C ALA A 37 -23.01 14.22 6.60
N LYS A 38 -22.58 13.73 7.78
CA LYS A 38 -23.30 13.96 9.04
C LYS A 38 -23.35 15.43 9.44
N LEU A 39 -22.27 16.18 9.27
CA LEU A 39 -22.25 17.62 9.53
C LEU A 39 -23.23 18.38 8.62
N GLN A 40 -23.32 17.99 7.35
CA GLN A 40 -24.28 18.55 6.40
C GLN A 40 -25.72 18.21 6.79
N GLU A 41 -26.00 16.96 7.14
CA GLU A 41 -27.32 16.50 7.59
C GLU A 41 -27.77 17.18 8.89
N SER A 42 -26.85 17.44 9.82
CA SER A 42 -27.16 18.14 11.08
C SER A 42 -27.30 19.65 10.92
N GLY A 43 -27.08 20.21 9.72
CA GLY A 43 -27.10 21.65 9.48
C GLY A 43 -26.00 22.40 10.24
N ALA A 44 -24.81 21.78 10.37
CA ALA A 44 -23.65 22.43 10.98
C ALA A 44 -23.23 23.67 10.19
N ASP A 45 -22.45 24.55 10.82
CA ASP A 45 -21.97 25.77 10.18
C ASP A 45 -21.04 25.46 8.99
N GLY A 46 -21.03 26.35 8.00
CA GLY A 46 -20.19 26.20 6.81
C GLY A 46 -18.71 26.10 7.13
N HIS A 47 -18.24 26.84 8.15
CA HIS A 47 -16.85 26.80 8.59
C HIS A 47 -16.44 25.43 9.10
N ASP A 48 -17.30 24.77 9.89
CA ASP A 48 -17.03 23.42 10.43
C ASP A 48 -16.98 22.37 9.32
N ILE A 49 -17.87 22.50 8.32
CA ILE A 49 -17.90 21.61 7.15
C ILE A 49 -16.63 21.81 6.31
N ASP A 50 -16.24 23.05 6.04
CA ASP A 50 -15.07 23.35 5.22
C ASP A 50 -13.78 22.94 5.94
N LYS A 51 -13.69 23.13 7.26
CA LYS A 51 -12.57 22.61 8.04
C LYS A 51 -12.46 21.10 7.96
N GLN A 52 -13.58 20.39 7.98
CA GLN A 52 -13.57 18.94 7.84
C GLN A 52 -13.21 18.47 6.42
N LYS A 53 -13.48 19.28 5.38
CA LYS A 53 -13.01 19.01 4.01
C LYS A 53 -11.50 19.21 3.87
N GLU A 54 -10.91 20.23 4.51
CA GLU A 54 -9.45 20.39 4.54
C GLU A 54 -8.77 19.12 5.09
N VAL A 55 -9.30 18.59 6.20
CA VAL A 55 -8.82 17.33 6.79
C VAL A 55 -8.96 16.16 5.81
N LEU A 56 -10.04 16.11 5.03
CA LEU A 56 -10.21 15.10 3.96
C LEU A 56 -9.17 15.26 2.85
N GLU A 57 -8.87 16.48 2.43
CA GLU A 57 -7.87 16.75 1.41
C GLU A 57 -6.47 16.31 1.84
N GLU A 58 -6.10 16.53 3.10
CA GLU A 58 -4.82 16.03 3.67
C GLU A 58 -4.71 14.51 3.56
N THR A 59 -5.76 13.76 3.93
CA THR A 59 -5.76 12.29 3.79
C THR A 59 -5.73 11.84 2.33
N LEU A 60 -6.44 12.54 1.44
CA LEU A 60 -6.44 12.24 0.01
C LEU A 60 -5.07 12.42 -0.64
N GLN A 61 -4.26 13.35 -0.14
CA GLN A 61 -2.89 13.58 -0.65
C GLN A 61 -1.93 12.43 -0.32
N MET A 62 -2.17 11.68 0.76
CA MET A 62 -1.31 10.56 1.15
C MET A 62 -1.49 9.32 0.27
N ILE A 63 -2.71 9.09 -0.26
CA ILE A 63 -3.02 7.87 -1.01
C ILE A 63 -2.17 7.74 -2.29
N PRO A 64 -2.01 8.79 -3.14
CA PRO A 64 -1.13 8.74 -4.29
C PRO A 64 0.34 8.48 -3.93
N GLU A 65 0.84 9.07 -2.85
CA GLU A 65 2.23 8.88 -2.41
C GLU A 65 2.49 7.43 -2.03
N CYS A 66 1.63 6.82 -1.21
CA CYS A 66 1.76 5.42 -0.84
C CYS A 66 1.59 4.47 -2.04
N LYS A 67 0.77 4.82 -3.03
CA LYS A 67 0.65 4.05 -4.29
C LYS A 67 1.95 4.09 -5.08
N ASN A 68 2.56 5.26 -5.25
CA ASN A 68 3.84 5.39 -5.95
C ASN A 68 4.94 4.57 -5.23
N LEU A 69 4.96 4.59 -3.89
CA LEU A 69 5.90 3.79 -3.11
C LEU A 69 5.64 2.29 -3.24
N LEU A 70 4.38 1.87 -3.30
CA LEU A 70 4.02 0.48 -3.57
C LEU A 70 4.47 0.04 -4.96
N GLU A 71 4.22 0.85 -6.00
CA GLU A 71 4.63 0.56 -7.38
C GLU A 71 6.14 0.41 -7.51
N GLN A 72 6.91 1.31 -6.89
CA GLN A 72 8.37 1.19 -6.83
C GLN A 72 8.80 -0.08 -6.12
N ALA A 73 8.17 -0.40 -4.99
CA ALA A 73 8.50 -1.57 -4.22
C ALA A 73 8.21 -2.88 -4.99
N VAL A 74 7.09 -2.91 -5.72
CA VAL A 74 6.67 -4.01 -6.60
C VAL A 74 7.68 -4.19 -7.73
N HIS A 75 8.05 -3.12 -8.43
CA HIS A 75 9.03 -3.20 -9.52
C HIS A 75 10.38 -3.75 -9.04
N GLU A 76 10.85 -3.31 -7.88
CA GLU A 76 12.09 -3.84 -7.28
C GLU A 76 11.94 -5.31 -6.85
N LEU A 77 10.79 -5.72 -6.32
CA LEU A 77 10.51 -7.12 -6.00
C LEU A 77 10.50 -8.00 -7.25
N GLU A 78 9.82 -7.56 -8.32
CA GLU A 78 9.79 -8.26 -9.61
C GLU A 78 11.19 -8.41 -10.20
N SER A 79 12.01 -7.35 -10.13
CA SER A 79 13.40 -7.39 -10.57
C SER A 79 14.22 -8.41 -9.76
N LEU A 80 14.09 -8.42 -8.43
CA LEU A 80 14.80 -9.38 -7.57
C LEU A 80 14.39 -10.82 -7.87
N VAL A 81 13.08 -11.06 -8.04
CA VAL A 81 12.53 -12.38 -8.40
C VAL A 81 13.07 -12.83 -9.76
N ALA A 82 13.05 -11.96 -10.77
CA ALA A 82 13.53 -12.29 -12.10
C ALA A 82 15.02 -12.64 -12.12
N GLN A 83 15.86 -11.84 -11.45
CA GLN A 83 17.31 -12.04 -11.37
C GLN A 83 17.73 -13.36 -10.71
N HIS A 84 16.89 -13.89 -9.82
CA HIS A 84 17.18 -15.07 -9.02
C HIS A 84 16.29 -16.27 -9.36
N SER A 85 15.45 -16.14 -10.38
CA SER A 85 14.43 -17.13 -10.73
C SER A 85 15.01 -18.46 -11.18
N ASP A 86 16.26 -18.53 -11.67
CA ASP A 86 16.91 -19.75 -12.14
C ASP A 86 17.70 -20.52 -11.07
N ASP A 87 17.87 -19.94 -9.87
CA ASP A 87 18.60 -20.55 -8.78
C ASP A 87 17.74 -21.59 -8.04
N GLU A 88 18.11 -22.87 -8.12
CA GLU A 88 17.34 -23.96 -7.52
C GLU A 88 17.11 -23.79 -6.01
N LYS A 89 18.06 -23.21 -5.28
CA LYS A 89 17.89 -22.97 -3.83
C LYS A 89 16.89 -21.87 -3.52
N ILE A 90 16.69 -20.94 -4.46
CA ILE A 90 15.75 -19.84 -4.31
C ILE A 90 14.37 -20.26 -4.82
N LYS A 91 14.30 -21.07 -5.89
CA LYS A 91 13.06 -21.67 -6.40
C LYS A 91 12.25 -22.40 -5.34
N GLU A 92 12.92 -23.16 -4.48
CA GLU A 92 12.28 -23.94 -3.42
C GLU A 92 12.06 -23.16 -2.11
N SER A 93 12.39 -21.86 -2.09
CA SER A 93 12.33 -21.06 -0.86
C SER A 93 10.93 -20.51 -0.58
N GLU A 94 10.61 -20.42 0.71
CA GLU A 94 9.38 -19.79 1.19
C GLU A 94 9.34 -18.29 0.85
N GLU A 95 10.48 -17.61 0.87
CA GLU A 95 10.59 -16.20 0.51
C GLU A 95 10.16 -15.93 -0.94
N LEU A 96 10.60 -16.77 -1.88
CA LEU A 96 10.22 -16.64 -3.29
C LEU A 96 8.74 -16.94 -3.49
N THR A 97 8.24 -17.99 -2.82
CA THR A 97 6.82 -18.37 -2.87
C THR A 97 5.95 -17.21 -2.38
N ALA A 98 6.26 -16.65 -1.21
CA ALA A 98 5.53 -15.51 -0.64
C ALA A 98 5.64 -14.24 -1.49
N ALA A 99 6.78 -14.01 -2.14
CA ALA A 99 6.93 -12.90 -3.08
C ALA A 99 6.00 -13.04 -4.30
N ASN A 100 5.97 -14.22 -4.92
CA ASN A 100 5.12 -14.48 -6.08
C ASN A 100 3.62 -14.39 -5.73
N GLU A 101 3.20 -14.96 -4.60
CA GLU A 101 1.82 -14.85 -4.12
C GLU A 101 1.40 -13.38 -3.94
N LEU A 102 2.27 -12.56 -3.34
CA LEU A 102 2.00 -11.14 -3.15
C LEU A 102 1.94 -10.38 -4.49
N LEU A 103 2.85 -10.68 -5.43
CA LEU A 103 2.85 -10.05 -6.75
C LEU A 103 1.56 -10.37 -7.53
N GLU A 104 1.09 -11.63 -7.48
CA GLU A 104 -0.19 -12.01 -8.09
C GLU A 104 -1.37 -11.30 -7.40
N GLU A 105 -1.36 -11.20 -6.07
CA GLU A 105 -2.38 -10.45 -5.31
C GLU A 105 -2.40 -8.95 -5.64
N LEU A 106 -1.26 -8.37 -6.01
CA LEU A 106 -1.13 -6.94 -6.37
C LEU A 106 -1.46 -6.65 -7.84
N ARG A 107 -1.45 -7.67 -8.71
CA ARG A 107 -1.81 -7.58 -10.13
C ARG A 107 -3.31 -7.77 -10.38
N ALA A 108 -4.00 -8.48 -9.48
CA ALA A 108 -5.44 -8.76 -9.52
C ALA A 108 -6.29 -7.52 -9.16
#